data_AF-A0A1Y3CXA1-F1
#
_entry.id   AF-A0A1Y3CXA1-F1
#
_cell.length_a   1.000
_cell.length_b   1.000
_cell.length_c   1.000
_cell.angle_alpha   90.00
_cell.angle_beta   90.00
_cell.angle_gamma   90.00
#
_symmetry.space_group_name_H-M   'P 1'
#
loop_
_entity.id
_entity.type
_entity.pdbx_description
1 polymer ?
#
loop_
_entity_poly.entity_id
_entity_poly.type
_entity_poly.pdbx_seq_one_letter_code
_entity_poly.pdbx_strand_id
1 'polypeptide(L)'
;MIIMKKTMITLSFCSLLCLSGCDKPNSPLIQDHAKPKDHLSKPQNQQIPDWTGHYKAFIPCKDCDKKLFSIQLHPNQTYTLKEIQFFKQKTRQKQSSGTFNFDPQDSRLIQLTEDKSNKMRYLSWHDQFLELRDRHKNQRNDFEKYQIPKIQKIEVNNALKHVDIQADLFKTEKIQSNKLESTKLTYFFEINNQSDRALKIRDSDIVLVDDKNNEYPASIDNSPVPPIQPNKTDYHLVSFIHSESSSPLYIKIK
;
A
#
# COMPACT_ATOMS: atom_id res chain seq x y z
N MET A 1 45.48 -16.28 -20.62
CA MET A 1 46.57 -15.72 -19.80
C MET A 1 46.53 -14.20 -19.91
N ILE A 2 45.79 -13.52 -19.04
CA ILE A 2 46.09 -12.17 -18.53
C ILE A 2 45.58 -12.19 -17.08
N ILE A 3 46.52 -12.01 -16.16
CA ILE A 3 46.37 -11.99 -14.71
C ILE A 3 46.19 -10.53 -14.30
N MET A 4 45.27 -10.25 -13.37
CA MET A 4 45.31 -9.08 -12.46
C MET A 4 44.11 -9.19 -11.50
N LYS A 5 44.16 -8.86 -10.20
CA LYS A 5 45.21 -8.74 -9.18
C LYS A 5 44.36 -8.62 -7.89
N LYS A 6 44.47 -9.55 -6.95
CA LYS A 6 43.65 -9.55 -5.72
C LYS A 6 44.21 -8.50 -4.76
N THR A 7 43.45 -7.46 -4.46
CA THR A 7 43.78 -6.46 -3.45
C THR A 7 43.35 -6.95 -2.07
N MET A 8 44.35 -7.34 -1.27
CA MET A 8 44.27 -7.55 0.17
C MET A 8 44.24 -6.18 0.87
N ILE A 9 43.27 -5.95 1.75
CA ILE A 9 43.27 -4.81 2.68
C ILE A 9 43.53 -5.37 4.08
N THR A 10 44.74 -5.12 4.57
CA THR A 10 45.21 -5.33 5.93
C THR A 10 44.64 -4.25 6.85
N LEU A 11 44.00 -4.64 7.95
CA LEU A 11 43.57 -3.73 9.01
C LEU A 11 44.40 -4.02 10.27
N SER A 12 45.26 -3.07 10.64
CA SER A 12 46.12 -3.12 11.82
C SER A 12 45.73 -2.01 12.81
N PHE A 13 45.47 -2.46 14.04
CA PHE A 13 45.59 -1.81 15.36
C PHE A 13 45.52 -0.27 15.51
N CYS A 14 44.65 0.19 16.43
CA CYS A 14 45.13 0.91 17.62
C CYS A 14 44.03 1.02 18.70
N SER A 15 44.27 0.39 19.84
CA SER A 15 43.51 0.51 21.07
C SER A 15 43.97 1.76 21.84
N LEU A 16 43.04 2.58 22.35
CA LEU A 16 43.32 3.52 23.44
C LEU A 16 42.19 3.46 24.46
N LEU A 17 42.54 2.93 25.64
CA LEU A 17 41.81 2.98 26.89
C LEU A 17 42.06 4.35 27.53
N CYS A 18 41.00 5.02 28.01
CA CYS A 18 41.10 6.01 29.08
C CYS A 18 39.93 5.82 30.05
N LEU A 19 40.24 5.28 31.23
CA LEU A 19 39.43 5.35 32.45
C LEU A 19 39.74 6.69 33.12
N SER A 20 38.72 7.41 33.61
CA SER A 20 38.89 8.49 34.59
C SER A 20 38.08 8.17 35.84
N GLY A 21 38.80 8.06 36.96
CA GLY A 21 38.29 7.76 38.29
C GLY A 21 37.77 8.96 39.07
N CYS A 22 37.13 8.65 40.19
CA CYS A 22 36.44 9.52 41.15
C CYS A 22 37.34 10.50 41.91
N ASP A 23 36.73 11.62 42.33
CA ASP A 23 37.06 12.29 43.60
C ASP A 23 35.78 12.48 44.46
N LYS A 24 35.91 12.26 45.77
CA LYS A 24 34.90 12.51 46.83
C LYS A 24 35.25 13.82 47.60
N PRO A 25 34.57 14.16 48.72
CA PRO A 25 33.28 14.84 48.82
C PRO A 25 33.44 16.20 49.54
N ASN A 26 32.52 17.15 49.35
CA ASN A 26 32.30 18.23 50.32
C ASN A 26 30.83 18.66 50.29
N SER A 27 30.16 18.56 51.45
CA SER A 27 28.89 19.23 51.75
C SER A 27 29.21 20.55 52.47
N PRO A 28 28.38 21.59 52.29
CA PRO A 28 27.30 21.80 53.25
C PRO A 28 25.95 22.25 52.65
N LEU A 29 24.88 21.74 53.29
CA LEU A 29 23.59 22.36 53.64
C LEU A 29 23.07 23.53 52.78
N ILE A 30 21.96 23.31 52.06
CA ILE A 30 20.70 24.08 52.20
C ILE A 30 19.52 23.14 51.91
N GLN A 31 18.59 23.04 52.86
CA GLN A 31 17.24 22.52 52.67
C GLN A 31 16.40 23.58 51.96
N ASP A 32 15.68 23.23 50.90
CA ASP A 32 14.28 23.65 50.81
C ASP A 32 13.45 22.75 49.89
N HIS A 33 12.18 22.63 50.25
CA HIS A 33 11.23 21.63 49.79
C HIS A 33 10.66 21.96 48.40
N ALA A 34 10.79 21.04 47.43
CA ALA A 34 9.85 20.97 46.30
C ALA A 34 9.74 19.54 45.74
N LYS A 35 8.51 19.00 45.83
CA LYS A 35 8.06 17.70 45.30
C LYS A 35 8.59 17.38 43.89
N PRO A 36 9.10 16.17 43.63
CA PRO A 36 9.16 15.64 42.27
C PRO A 36 7.72 15.41 41.80
N LYS A 37 7.29 16.17 40.78
CA LYS A 37 6.13 15.75 39.97
C LYS A 37 6.61 14.59 39.11
N ASP A 38 6.39 13.37 39.60
CA ASP A 38 6.29 12.19 38.75
C ASP A 38 5.07 12.38 37.84
N HIS A 39 5.28 13.07 36.71
CA HIS A 39 4.39 12.92 35.57
C HIS A 39 4.80 11.62 34.88
N LEU A 40 4.38 10.51 35.48
CA LEU A 40 4.24 9.25 34.77
C LEU A 40 3.18 9.48 33.70
N SER A 41 3.63 9.92 32.53
CA SER A 41 2.82 10.07 31.33
C SER A 41 2.21 8.70 31.03
N LYS A 42 0.95 8.54 31.43
CA LYS A 42 0.09 7.44 31.01
C LYS A 42 0.26 7.27 29.49
N PRO A 43 0.48 6.05 28.95
CA PRO A 43 0.60 5.87 27.52
C PRO A 43 -0.61 6.51 26.85
N GLN A 44 -0.39 7.62 26.16
CA GLN A 44 -1.42 8.24 25.37
C GLN A 44 -1.73 7.21 24.29
N ASN A 45 -2.91 6.60 24.36
CA ASN A 45 -3.38 5.67 23.36
C ASN A 45 -3.47 6.48 22.06
N GLN A 46 -2.42 6.41 21.23
CA GLN A 46 -2.32 7.18 20.00
C GLN A 46 -3.33 6.58 19.03
N GLN A 47 -4.54 7.14 19.03
CA GLN A 47 -5.56 6.77 18.06
C GLN A 47 -5.01 7.02 16.66
N ILE A 48 -4.95 5.96 15.86
CA ILE A 48 -4.52 6.03 14.47
C ILE A 48 -5.57 6.86 13.71
N PRO A 49 -5.18 7.95 13.02
CA PRO A 49 -6.14 8.75 12.27
C PRO A 49 -6.81 7.96 11.15
N ASP A 50 -8.11 8.19 10.92
CA ASP A 50 -8.92 7.42 9.97
C ASP A 50 -8.44 7.50 8.51
N TRP A 51 -7.81 8.62 8.14
CA TRP A 51 -7.19 8.82 6.83
C TRP A 51 -5.95 7.94 6.61
N THR A 52 -5.35 7.38 7.67
CA THR A 52 -4.19 6.49 7.55
C THR A 52 -4.59 5.22 6.81
N GLY A 53 -3.82 4.85 5.80
CA GLY A 53 -4.05 3.60 5.09
C GLY A 53 -3.44 3.53 3.71
N HIS A 54 -3.68 2.40 3.05
CA HIS A 54 -3.28 2.14 1.68
C HIS A 54 -4.48 2.39 0.77
N TYR A 55 -4.28 3.20 -0.27
CA TYR A 55 -5.27 3.52 -1.27
C TYR A 55 -4.75 3.12 -2.65
N LYS A 56 -5.57 2.44 -3.45
CA LYS A 56 -5.15 1.87 -4.74
C LYS A 56 -6.26 1.93 -5.77
N ALA A 57 -5.95 2.40 -6.97
CA ALA A 57 -6.89 2.39 -8.10
C ALA A 57 -6.19 2.46 -9.46
N PHE A 58 -6.87 1.97 -10.49
CA PHE A 58 -6.59 2.41 -11.86
C PHE A 58 -7.29 3.74 -12.09
N ILE A 59 -6.52 4.76 -12.51
CA ILE A 59 -7.04 6.09 -12.84
C ILE A 59 -6.77 6.42 -14.31
N PRO A 60 -7.54 7.34 -14.92
CA PRO A 60 -7.35 7.76 -16.30
C PRO A 60 -5.92 8.23 -16.58
N CYS A 61 -5.44 7.90 -17.77
CA CYS A 61 -4.14 8.30 -18.27
C CYS A 61 -4.30 8.94 -19.64
N LYS A 62 -3.70 10.13 -19.82
CA LYS A 62 -3.81 10.87 -21.07
C LYS A 62 -3.02 10.21 -22.21
N ASP A 63 -1.80 9.76 -21.90
CA ASP A 63 -0.83 9.31 -22.88
C ASP A 63 -0.48 7.82 -22.71
N CYS A 64 -1.31 7.06 -21.99
CA CYS A 64 -1.14 5.63 -21.74
C CYS A 64 -2.49 4.94 -21.56
N ASP A 65 -2.54 3.61 -21.66
CA ASP A 65 -3.81 2.86 -21.68
C ASP A 65 -4.54 2.97 -20.32
N LYS A 66 -3.79 2.87 -19.23
CA LYS A 66 -4.26 3.11 -17.85
C LYS A 66 -3.07 3.41 -16.95
N LYS A 67 -3.33 3.98 -15.77
CA LYS A 67 -2.31 4.20 -14.74
C LYS A 67 -2.75 3.62 -13.40
N LEU A 68 -1.93 2.77 -12.80
CA LEU A 68 -2.08 2.39 -11.39
C LEU A 68 -1.55 3.53 -10.51
N PHE A 69 -2.37 3.96 -9.56
CA PHE A 69 -1.99 4.88 -8.49
C PHE A 69 -2.15 4.14 -7.16
N SER A 70 -1.05 3.97 -6.42
CA SER A 70 -1.00 3.23 -5.16
C SER A 70 -0.26 4.08 -4.13
N ILE A 71 -1.00 4.62 -3.17
CA ILE A 71 -0.47 5.53 -2.14
C ILE A 71 -0.70 4.96 -0.74
N GLN A 72 0.33 4.95 0.07
CA GLN A 72 0.24 4.71 1.50
C GLN A 72 0.38 6.04 2.23
N LEU A 73 -0.61 6.40 3.04
CA LEU A 73 -0.53 7.51 4.00
C LEU A 73 -0.15 6.96 5.37
N HIS A 74 0.88 7.55 6.00
CA HIS A 74 1.41 7.12 7.29
C HIS A 74 0.97 8.09 8.41
N PRO A 75 0.82 7.62 9.67
CA PRO A 75 0.36 8.46 10.79
C PRO A 75 1.22 9.71 11.05
N ASN A 76 2.50 9.66 10.72
CA ASN A 76 3.44 10.77 10.86
C ASN A 76 3.40 11.78 9.70
N GLN A 77 2.31 11.78 8.91
CA GLN A 77 2.11 12.67 7.76
C GLN A 77 3.16 12.54 6.66
N THR A 78 3.70 11.33 6.50
CA THR A 78 4.52 10.96 5.34
C THR A 78 3.73 10.06 4.41
N TYR A 79 4.17 9.95 3.16
CA TYR A 79 3.57 9.04 2.20
C TYR A 79 4.62 8.29 1.37
N THR A 80 4.21 7.13 0.87
CA THR A 80 4.87 6.46 -0.25
C THR A 80 3.88 6.30 -1.40
N LEU A 81 4.34 6.56 -2.62
CA LEU A 81 3.52 6.54 -3.83
C LEU A 81 4.21 5.68 -4.91
N LYS A 82 3.53 4.63 -5.37
CA LYS A 82 3.87 3.83 -6.55
C LYS A 82 2.90 4.20 -7.67
N GLU A 83 3.44 4.63 -8.80
CA GLU A 83 2.68 4.85 -10.03
C GLU A 83 3.19 3.93 -11.13
N ILE A 84 2.27 3.26 -11.84
CA ILE A 84 2.61 2.43 -13.00
C ILE A 84 1.77 2.86 -14.17
N GLN A 85 2.42 3.26 -15.25
CA GLN A 85 1.78 3.58 -16.53
C GLN A 85 1.87 2.36 -17.45
N PHE A 86 0.74 1.96 -17.99
CA PHE A 86 0.63 0.82 -18.90
C PHE A 86 0.53 1.34 -20.33
N PHE A 87 1.42 0.88 -21.20
CA PHE A 87 1.39 1.11 -22.63
C PHE A 87 1.30 -0.25 -23.33
N LYS A 88 0.76 -0.26 -24.56
CA LYS A 88 0.62 -1.47 -25.40
C LYS A 88 1.79 -2.46 -25.38
N GLN A 89 3.03 -1.99 -25.27
CA GLN A 89 4.24 -2.84 -25.34
C GLN A 89 5.17 -2.71 -24.12
N LYS A 90 4.86 -1.83 -23.16
CA LYS A 90 5.76 -1.60 -22.01
C LYS A 90 5.03 -1.01 -20.82
N THR A 91 5.62 -1.17 -19.65
CA THR A 91 5.21 -0.48 -18.43
C THR A 91 6.30 0.50 -18.00
N ARG A 92 5.88 1.61 -17.38
CA ARG A 92 6.80 2.54 -16.71
C ARG A 92 6.36 2.69 -15.27
N GLN A 93 7.26 2.38 -14.34
CA GLN A 93 7.00 2.50 -12.91
C GLN A 93 7.83 3.66 -12.34
N LYS A 94 7.21 4.43 -11.45
CA LYS A 94 7.88 5.40 -10.59
C LYS A 94 7.47 5.13 -9.14
N GLN A 95 8.44 5.20 -8.24
CA GLN A 95 8.19 5.31 -6.81
C GLN A 95 8.71 6.64 -6.30
N SER A 96 7.96 7.26 -5.40
CA SER A 96 8.30 8.52 -4.74
C SER A 96 7.79 8.51 -3.32
N SER A 97 8.46 9.26 -2.45
CA SER A 97 8.04 9.49 -1.07
C SER A 97 8.02 10.98 -0.79
N GLY A 98 7.36 11.35 0.29
CA GLY A 98 7.26 12.75 0.68
C GLY A 98 6.52 12.94 1.99
N THR A 99 6.27 14.21 2.30
CA THR A 99 5.40 14.65 3.39
C THR A 99 4.08 15.16 2.84
N PHE A 100 3.06 15.25 3.68
CA PHE A 100 1.82 15.91 3.33
C PHE A 100 1.26 16.73 4.48
N ASN A 101 0.45 17.72 4.16
CA ASN A 101 -0.29 18.52 5.13
C ASN A 101 -1.74 18.69 4.66
N PHE A 102 -2.64 18.89 5.61
CA PHE A 102 -4.01 19.31 5.31
C PHE A 102 -4.05 20.82 5.03
N ASP A 103 -4.92 21.24 4.11
CA ASP A 103 -5.14 22.65 3.82
C ASP A 103 -5.80 23.33 5.04
N PRO A 104 -5.29 24.49 5.50
CA PRO A 104 -5.87 25.19 6.65
C PRO A 104 -7.33 25.64 6.46
N GLN A 105 -7.76 25.80 5.19
CA GLN A 105 -9.11 26.27 4.85
C GLN A 105 -10.06 25.13 4.47
N ASP A 106 -9.52 23.95 4.16
CA ASP A 106 -10.30 22.74 3.87
C ASP A 106 -9.60 21.52 4.48
N SER A 107 -10.12 21.05 5.61
CA SER A 107 -9.56 19.92 6.36
C SER A 107 -9.64 18.58 5.62
N ARG A 108 -10.30 18.51 4.46
CA ARG A 108 -10.29 17.34 3.59
C ARG A 108 -9.24 17.43 2.49
N LEU A 109 -8.75 18.62 2.16
CA LEU A 109 -7.76 18.79 1.11
C LEU A 109 -6.36 18.49 1.66
N ILE A 110 -5.67 17.55 1.03
CA ILE A 110 -4.31 17.12 1.35
C ILE A 110 -3.37 17.61 0.25
N GLN A 111 -2.31 18.31 0.64
CA GLN A 111 -1.19 18.65 -0.24
C GLN A 111 -0.02 17.68 0.02
N LEU A 112 0.29 16.84 -0.96
CA LEU A 112 1.50 16.02 -0.99
C LEU A 112 2.67 16.85 -1.52
N THR A 113 3.86 16.71 -0.92
CA THR A 113 5.11 17.33 -1.38
C THR A 113 6.19 16.24 -1.53
N GLU A 114 6.64 16.00 -2.76
CA GLU A 114 7.68 14.97 -3.05
C GLU A 114 9.07 15.43 -2.59
N ASP A 115 9.76 14.61 -1.80
CA ASP A 115 11.07 14.99 -1.18
C ASP A 115 12.14 15.36 -2.21
N LYS A 116 12.19 14.62 -3.33
CA LYS A 116 13.27 14.77 -4.32
C LYS A 116 13.11 15.97 -5.24
N SER A 117 11.87 16.43 -5.46
CA SER A 117 11.55 17.39 -6.52
C SER A 117 10.77 18.60 -6.02
N ASN A 118 10.31 18.58 -4.76
CA ASN A 118 9.32 19.50 -4.21
C ASN A 118 8.03 19.60 -5.04
N LYS A 119 7.77 18.61 -5.90
CA LYS A 119 6.56 18.58 -6.71
C LYS A 119 5.35 18.39 -5.81
N MET A 120 4.39 19.29 -5.94
CA MET A 120 3.14 19.24 -5.20
C MET A 120 2.06 18.46 -5.96
N ARG A 121 1.22 17.74 -5.20
CA ARG A 121 -0.03 17.13 -5.68
C ARG A 121 -1.13 17.31 -4.66
N TYR A 122 -2.37 17.29 -5.11
CA TYR A 122 -3.53 17.53 -4.27
C TYR A 122 -4.47 16.33 -4.29
N LEU A 123 -4.88 15.90 -3.10
CA LEU A 123 -5.89 14.87 -2.90
C LEU A 123 -6.99 15.43 -2.01
N SER A 124 -8.24 15.00 -2.16
CA SER A 124 -9.24 15.18 -1.11
C SER A 124 -9.54 13.87 -0.41
N TRP A 125 -9.56 13.90 0.91
CA TRP A 125 -9.91 12.76 1.73
C TRP A 125 -11.42 12.70 1.99
N HIS A 126 -11.95 11.50 1.79
CA HIS A 126 -13.30 11.08 2.13
C HIS A 126 -13.17 9.78 2.94
N ASP A 127 -14.15 9.45 3.78
CA ASP A 127 -14.05 8.37 4.77
C ASP A 127 -13.43 7.06 4.24
N GLN A 128 -13.80 6.66 3.01
CA GLN A 128 -13.37 5.39 2.41
C GLN A 128 -12.52 5.53 1.13
N PHE A 129 -12.21 6.75 0.68
CA PHE A 129 -11.43 6.95 -0.53
C PHE A 129 -10.70 8.30 -0.57
N LEU A 130 -9.65 8.37 -1.38
CA LEU A 130 -9.01 9.62 -1.77
C LEU A 130 -9.48 10.02 -3.16
N GLU A 131 -9.67 11.31 -3.39
CA GLU A 131 -9.96 11.85 -4.72
C GLU A 131 -8.72 12.58 -5.26
N LEU A 132 -8.26 12.20 -6.45
CA LEU A 132 -7.14 12.90 -7.11
C LEU A 132 -7.59 14.21 -7.78
N ARG A 133 -7.26 15.35 -7.17
CA ARG A 133 -7.58 16.69 -7.69
C ARG A 133 -6.70 17.10 -8.87
N ASP A 134 -7.05 18.21 -9.51
CA ASP A 134 -6.18 18.84 -10.50
C ASP A 134 -5.04 19.64 -9.84
N ARG A 135 -4.17 20.25 -10.67
CA ARG A 135 -3.04 21.05 -10.19
C ARG A 135 -3.43 22.36 -9.51
N HIS A 136 -4.69 22.77 -9.65
CA HIS A 136 -5.28 23.98 -9.09
C HIS A 136 -6.20 23.66 -7.90
N LYS A 137 -6.14 22.43 -7.37
CA LYS A 137 -6.96 21.91 -6.26
C LYS A 137 -8.45 21.67 -6.61
N ASN A 138 -8.84 21.85 -7.87
CA ASN A 138 -10.24 21.69 -8.27
C ASN A 138 -10.63 20.21 -8.42
N GLN A 139 -11.91 19.94 -8.20
CA GLN A 139 -12.55 18.70 -8.61
C GLN A 139 -12.47 18.54 -10.13
N ARG A 140 -12.33 17.30 -10.60
CA ARG A 140 -12.40 16.97 -12.03
C ARG A 140 -13.84 16.67 -12.41
N ASN A 141 -14.22 16.98 -13.65
CA ASN A 141 -15.59 16.75 -14.14
C ASN A 141 -16.00 15.26 -14.10
N ASP A 142 -15.05 14.35 -14.26
CA ASP A 142 -15.21 12.89 -14.21
C ASP A 142 -14.67 12.32 -12.89
N PHE A 143 -15.06 12.94 -11.77
CA PHE A 143 -14.51 12.68 -10.44
C PHE A 143 -14.56 11.20 -10.03
N GLU A 144 -15.56 10.45 -10.47
CA GLU A 144 -15.76 9.03 -10.17
C GLU A 144 -14.57 8.19 -10.64
N LYS A 145 -13.91 8.60 -11.73
CA LYS A 145 -12.73 7.91 -12.27
C LYS A 145 -11.44 8.21 -11.49
N TYR A 146 -11.48 9.19 -10.60
CA TYR A 146 -10.35 9.65 -9.80
C TYR A 146 -10.49 9.33 -8.31
N GLN A 147 -11.50 8.55 -7.95
CA GLN A 147 -11.63 7.96 -6.62
C GLN A 147 -10.63 6.82 -6.46
N ILE A 148 -9.92 6.81 -5.35
CA ILE A 148 -8.88 5.86 -4.99
C ILE A 148 -9.31 5.25 -3.66
N PRO A 149 -10.04 4.12 -3.67
CA PRO A 149 -10.56 3.50 -2.46
C PRO A 149 -9.44 3.10 -1.50
N LYS A 150 -9.76 3.16 -0.21
CA LYS A 150 -8.96 2.54 0.84
C LYS A 150 -9.08 1.03 0.69
N ILE A 151 -7.96 0.36 0.47
CA ILE A 151 -7.97 -1.08 0.24
C ILE A 151 -7.89 -1.87 1.54
N GLN A 152 -8.47 -3.06 1.52
CA GLN A 152 -8.38 -4.03 2.62
C GLN A 152 -7.70 -5.30 2.12
N LYS A 153 -6.68 -5.75 2.83
CA LYS A 153 -5.96 -6.98 2.45
C LYS A 153 -6.82 -8.20 2.76
N ILE A 154 -6.69 -9.22 1.93
CA ILE A 154 -7.22 -10.55 2.19
C ILE A 154 -6.08 -11.57 2.08
N GLU A 155 -6.19 -12.66 2.84
CA GLU A 155 -5.26 -13.78 2.70
C GLU A 155 -5.42 -14.44 1.32
N VAL A 156 -4.30 -14.77 0.69
CA VAL A 156 -4.26 -15.50 -0.58
C VAL A 156 -3.54 -16.83 -0.37
N ASN A 157 -4.30 -17.92 -0.40
CA ASN A 157 -3.81 -19.29 -0.37
C ASN A 157 -3.41 -19.71 -1.79
N ASN A 158 -2.13 -19.54 -2.10
CA ASN A 158 -1.59 -19.77 -3.44
C ASN A 158 -0.89 -21.12 -3.59
N ALA A 159 -1.42 -22.00 -4.45
CA ALA A 159 -0.79 -23.29 -4.76
C ALA A 159 0.33 -23.21 -5.82
N LEU A 160 0.47 -22.07 -6.53
CA LEU A 160 1.42 -21.91 -7.62
C LEU A 160 2.84 -21.69 -7.09
N LYS A 161 3.79 -22.51 -7.58
CA LYS A 161 5.22 -22.35 -7.27
C LYS A 161 5.81 -21.18 -8.06
N HIS A 162 6.68 -20.40 -7.41
CA HIS A 162 7.40 -19.27 -8.02
C HIS A 162 6.48 -18.18 -8.59
N VAL A 163 5.27 -18.06 -8.04
CA VAL A 163 4.33 -16.99 -8.34
C VAL A 163 3.93 -16.38 -7.01
N ASP A 164 4.06 -15.07 -6.87
CA ASP A 164 3.52 -14.34 -5.72
C ASP A 164 2.22 -13.64 -6.14
N ILE A 165 1.16 -13.82 -5.36
CA ILE A 165 -0.17 -13.26 -5.66
C ILE A 165 -0.66 -12.55 -4.42
N GLN A 166 -0.97 -11.26 -4.59
CA GLN A 166 -1.60 -10.43 -3.58
C GLN A 166 -2.96 -9.96 -4.08
N ALA A 167 -3.93 -9.89 -3.18
CA ALA A 167 -5.26 -9.38 -3.47
C ALA A 167 -5.66 -8.34 -2.43
N ASP A 168 -6.15 -7.21 -2.94
CA ASP A 168 -6.58 -6.06 -2.17
C ASP A 168 -8.05 -5.77 -2.49
N LEU A 169 -8.96 -5.84 -1.52
CA LEU A 169 -10.37 -5.48 -1.73
C LEU A 169 -10.45 -4.02 -2.18
N PHE A 170 -10.94 -3.83 -3.40
CA PHE A 170 -10.98 -2.55 -4.10
C PHE A 170 -12.37 -1.94 -4.09
N LYS A 171 -13.42 -2.75 -4.25
CA LYS A 171 -14.80 -2.28 -4.34
C LYS A 171 -15.79 -3.32 -3.81
N THR A 172 -16.85 -2.82 -3.18
CA THR A 172 -18.00 -3.59 -2.71
C THR A 172 -19.26 -3.00 -3.33
N GLU A 173 -20.05 -3.82 -4.02
CA GLU A 173 -21.29 -3.39 -4.68
C GLU A 173 -22.44 -4.32 -4.28
N LYS A 174 -23.54 -3.75 -3.76
CA LYS A 174 -24.75 -4.53 -3.49
C LYS A 174 -25.48 -4.85 -4.79
N ILE A 175 -25.86 -6.12 -4.96
CA ILE A 175 -26.64 -6.64 -6.07
C ILE A 175 -27.95 -7.19 -5.49
N GLN A 176 -29.06 -6.73 -6.05
CA GLN A 176 -30.38 -7.29 -5.75
C GLN A 176 -30.90 -8.02 -6.98
N SER A 177 -31.14 -9.32 -6.85
CA SER A 177 -31.75 -10.12 -7.91
C SER A 177 -32.80 -11.06 -7.31
N ASN A 178 -34.05 -10.99 -7.79
CA ASN A 178 -35.15 -11.85 -7.35
C ASN A 178 -35.33 -11.94 -5.81
N LYS A 179 -35.19 -10.81 -5.10
CA LYS A 179 -35.23 -10.70 -3.62
C LYS A 179 -34.08 -11.40 -2.88
N LEU A 180 -33.10 -11.94 -3.59
CA LEU A 180 -31.85 -12.41 -3.01
C LEU A 180 -30.84 -11.26 -3.06
N GLU A 181 -30.35 -10.87 -1.89
CA GLU A 181 -29.28 -9.89 -1.75
C GLU A 181 -27.93 -10.60 -1.86
N SER A 182 -27.07 -10.07 -2.71
CA SER A 182 -25.70 -10.55 -2.89
C SER A 182 -24.79 -9.36 -2.99
N THR A 183 -23.51 -9.57 -2.67
CA THR A 183 -22.50 -8.54 -2.78
C THR A 183 -21.50 -8.94 -3.83
N LYS A 184 -21.23 -8.05 -4.78
CA LYS A 184 -20.07 -8.15 -5.65
C LYS A 184 -18.88 -7.53 -4.96
N LEU A 185 -17.87 -8.37 -4.74
CA LEU A 185 -16.57 -7.97 -4.20
C LEU A 185 -15.59 -7.95 -5.36
N THR A 186 -14.99 -6.80 -5.62
CA THR A 186 -13.92 -6.66 -6.62
C THR A 186 -12.61 -6.44 -5.90
N TYR A 187 -11.66 -7.32 -6.16
CA TYR A 187 -10.31 -7.29 -5.64
C TYR A 187 -9.33 -6.86 -6.73
N PHE A 188 -8.35 -6.08 -6.34
CA PHE A 188 -7.19 -5.76 -7.14
C PHE A 188 -6.11 -6.81 -6.91
N PHE A 189 -5.77 -7.56 -7.95
CA PHE A 189 -4.73 -8.57 -7.93
C PHE A 189 -3.40 -8.00 -8.44
N GLU A 190 -2.32 -8.28 -7.73
CA GLU A 190 -0.93 -8.11 -8.18
C GLU A 190 -0.32 -9.51 -8.28
N ILE A 191 -0.04 -9.95 -9.51
CA ILE A 191 0.47 -11.30 -9.80
C ILE A 191 1.90 -11.16 -10.30
N ASN A 192 2.86 -11.58 -9.50
CA ASN A 192 4.28 -11.55 -9.82
C ASN A 192 4.75 -12.94 -10.23
N ASN A 193 4.92 -13.15 -11.53
CA ASN A 193 5.46 -14.39 -12.07
C ASN A 193 6.99 -14.37 -11.99
N GLN A 194 7.55 -15.08 -11.01
CA GLN A 194 8.99 -15.21 -10.79
C GLN A 194 9.57 -16.47 -11.45
N SER A 195 8.75 -17.21 -12.20
CA SER A 195 9.20 -18.39 -12.93
C SER A 195 9.93 -18.04 -14.23
N ASP A 196 10.54 -19.05 -14.84
CA ASP A 196 11.16 -19.00 -16.16
C ASP A 196 10.15 -19.21 -17.31
N ARG A 197 8.86 -19.39 -17.01
CA ARG A 197 7.81 -19.72 -17.98
C ARG A 197 6.66 -18.72 -17.92
N ALA A 198 5.95 -18.58 -19.04
CA ALA A 198 4.73 -17.79 -19.06
C ALA A 198 3.65 -18.47 -18.19
N LEU A 199 3.01 -17.69 -17.32
CA LEU A 199 1.93 -18.14 -16.45
C LEU A 199 0.59 -17.89 -17.13
N LYS A 200 -0.24 -18.93 -17.22
CA LYS A 200 -1.64 -18.81 -17.65
C LYS A 200 -2.52 -18.97 -16.43
N ILE A 201 -3.24 -17.91 -16.07
CA ILE A 201 -4.26 -17.93 -15.02
C ILE A 201 -5.64 -17.79 -15.64
N ARG A 202 -6.62 -18.55 -15.13
CA ARG A 202 -8.02 -18.48 -15.55
C ARG A 202 -8.91 -18.20 -14.37
N ASP A 203 -10.08 -17.67 -14.65
CA ASP A 203 -11.16 -17.46 -13.69
C ASP A 203 -11.48 -18.75 -12.90
N SER A 204 -11.43 -19.91 -13.57
CA SER A 204 -11.66 -21.23 -12.95
C SER A 204 -10.63 -21.64 -11.90
N ASP A 205 -9.45 -21.02 -11.93
CA ASP A 205 -8.34 -21.33 -11.04
C ASP A 205 -8.40 -20.50 -9.75
N ILE A 206 -9.37 -19.57 -9.65
CA ILE A 206 -9.48 -18.61 -8.54
C ILE A 206 -10.87 -18.74 -7.91
N VAL A 207 -10.90 -18.95 -6.60
CA VAL A 207 -12.15 -18.94 -5.82
C VAL A 207 -11.99 -18.10 -4.55
N LEU A 208 -13.04 -17.35 -4.21
CA LEU A 208 -13.17 -16.77 -2.88
C LEU A 208 -13.78 -17.81 -1.95
N VAL A 209 -13.20 -18.00 -0.77
CA VAL A 209 -13.73 -18.91 0.26
C VAL A 209 -14.24 -18.07 1.43
N ASP A 210 -15.47 -18.34 1.85
CA ASP A 210 -16.07 -17.69 3.01
C ASP A 210 -15.82 -18.46 4.33
N ASP A 211 -16.28 -17.88 5.43
CA ASP A 211 -16.24 -18.45 6.78
C ASP A 211 -17.06 -19.75 6.96
N LYS A 212 -17.88 -20.11 5.98
CA LYS A 212 -18.67 -21.36 5.93
C LYS A 212 -18.08 -22.38 4.95
N ASN A 213 -16.89 -22.11 4.39
CA ASN A 213 -16.22 -22.91 3.37
C ASN A 213 -16.97 -23.02 2.03
N ASN A 214 -17.89 -22.10 1.72
CA ASN A 214 -18.43 -22.01 0.37
C ASN A 214 -17.38 -21.41 -0.57
N GLU A 215 -17.23 -21.99 -1.75
CA GLU A 215 -16.36 -21.44 -2.81
C GLU A 215 -17.20 -20.62 -3.80
N TYR A 216 -16.80 -19.38 -4.03
CA TYR A 216 -17.40 -18.49 -5.03
C TYR A 216 -16.43 -18.33 -6.21
N PRO A 217 -16.84 -18.63 -7.45
CA PRO A 217 -15.96 -18.54 -8.61
C PRO A 217 -15.62 -17.08 -8.94
N ALA A 218 -14.39 -16.88 -9.42
CA ALA A 218 -13.96 -15.58 -9.90
C ALA A 218 -14.58 -15.21 -11.27
N SER A 219 -14.58 -13.91 -11.54
CA SER A 219 -14.68 -13.32 -12.88
C SER A 219 -13.56 -12.31 -13.03
N ILE A 220 -12.66 -12.52 -14.00
CA ILE A 220 -11.53 -11.62 -14.25
C ILE A 220 -11.92 -10.60 -15.34
N ASP A 221 -11.68 -9.32 -15.07
CA ASP A 221 -11.92 -8.27 -16.06
C ASP A 221 -11.05 -8.50 -17.31
N ASN A 222 -11.69 -8.51 -18.49
CA ASN A 222 -11.07 -8.80 -19.79
C ASN A 222 -10.55 -10.24 -19.95
N SER A 223 -11.21 -11.22 -19.34
CA SER A 223 -10.96 -12.65 -19.59
C SER A 223 -11.31 -13.04 -21.05
N PRO A 224 -10.53 -13.92 -21.71
CA PRO A 224 -9.34 -14.62 -21.21
C PRO A 224 -8.12 -13.71 -21.09
N VAL A 225 -7.40 -13.84 -19.97
CA VAL A 225 -6.20 -13.07 -19.70
C VAL A 225 -5.03 -13.58 -20.56
N PRO A 226 -4.26 -12.70 -21.23
CA PRO A 226 -3.02 -13.08 -21.89
C PRO A 226 -2.02 -13.71 -20.91
N PRO A 227 -1.16 -14.66 -21.32
CA PRO A 227 -0.17 -15.25 -20.43
C PRO A 227 0.80 -14.19 -19.84
N ILE A 228 0.94 -14.20 -18.52
CA ILE A 228 1.85 -13.34 -17.78
C ILE A 228 3.27 -13.83 -18.03
N GLN A 229 4.09 -12.99 -18.67
CA GLN A 229 5.43 -13.38 -19.11
C GLN A 229 6.37 -13.68 -17.93
N PRO A 230 7.45 -14.47 -18.14
CA PRO A 230 8.46 -14.74 -17.11
C PRO A 230 9.03 -13.46 -16.50
N ASN A 231 9.26 -13.45 -15.19
CA ASN A 231 9.83 -12.32 -14.46
C ASN A 231 9.06 -11.00 -14.66
N LYS A 232 7.73 -11.08 -14.81
CA LYS A 232 6.84 -9.93 -14.95
C LYS A 232 5.75 -9.93 -13.90
N THR A 233 5.29 -8.73 -13.58
CA THR A 233 4.15 -8.49 -12.70
C THR A 233 3.00 -7.92 -13.50
N ASP A 234 1.85 -8.57 -13.43
CA ASP A 234 0.60 -8.11 -14.05
C ASP A 234 -0.47 -7.83 -12.99
N TYR A 235 -1.47 -7.05 -13.39
CA TYR A 235 -2.45 -6.45 -12.51
C TYR A 235 -3.87 -6.59 -13.06
N HIS A 236 -4.74 -7.20 -12.27
CA HIS A 236 -6.10 -7.55 -12.69
C HIS A 236 -7.12 -7.11 -11.65
N LEU A 237 -8.32 -6.78 -12.12
CA LEU A 237 -9.49 -6.70 -11.26
C LEU A 237 -10.20 -8.05 -11.35
N VAL A 238 -10.45 -8.66 -10.21
CA VAL A 238 -11.10 -9.96 -10.08
C VAL A 238 -12.31 -9.81 -9.19
N SER A 239 -13.47 -10.19 -9.69
CA SER A 239 -14.75 -10.04 -9.00
C SER A 239 -15.33 -11.37 -8.57
N PHE A 240 -16.04 -11.37 -7.44
CA PHE A 240 -16.78 -12.49 -6.91
C PHE A 240 -18.20 -12.03 -6.56
N ILE A 241 -19.21 -12.82 -6.89
CA ILE A 241 -20.58 -12.63 -6.38
C ILE A 241 -20.71 -13.50 -5.14
N HIS A 242 -20.84 -12.86 -3.99
CA HIS A 242 -20.78 -13.46 -2.66
C HIS A 242 -22.11 -13.24 -1.91
N SER A 243 -22.50 -14.21 -1.08
CA SER A 243 -23.72 -14.15 -0.28
C SER A 243 -23.57 -13.20 0.91
N GLU A 244 -24.57 -12.35 1.19
CA GLU A 244 -24.54 -11.48 2.39
C GLU A 244 -24.66 -12.26 3.71
N SER A 245 -24.91 -13.57 3.67
CA SER A 245 -25.10 -14.40 4.85
C SER A 245 -23.80 -14.93 5.49
N SER A 246 -22.66 -14.66 4.88
CA SER A 246 -21.32 -15.16 5.24
C SER A 246 -20.30 -14.03 5.14
N SER A 247 -19.09 -14.24 5.66
CA SER A 247 -17.99 -13.27 5.51
C SER A 247 -16.87 -13.85 4.64
N PRO A 248 -16.30 -13.07 3.70
CA PRO A 248 -15.12 -13.48 2.94
C PRO A 248 -13.94 -13.76 3.88
N LEU A 249 -13.28 -14.91 3.71
CA LEU A 249 -12.17 -15.32 4.58
C LEU A 249 -10.82 -15.24 3.86
N TYR A 250 -10.69 -15.95 2.73
CA TYR A 250 -9.45 -15.95 1.93
C TYR A 250 -9.76 -16.21 0.45
N ILE A 251 -8.80 -15.90 -0.41
CA ILE A 251 -8.83 -16.30 -1.82
C ILE A 251 -7.92 -17.50 -2.01
N LYS A 252 -8.41 -18.52 -2.71
CA LYS A 252 -7.66 -19.73 -3.05
C LYS A 252 -7.32 -19.73 -4.52
N ILE A 253 -6.03 -19.93 -4.83
CA ILE A 253 -5.52 -20.15 -6.17
C ILE A 253 -5.21 -21.64 -6.31
N LYS A 254 -5.90 -22.30 -7.24
CA LYS A 254 -5.85 -23.73 -7.50
C LYS A 254 -4.68 -24.12 -8.39
#